data_AF-A0A497C8W9-F1
#
_entry.id   AF-A0A497C8W9-F1
#
_cell.length_a   1.000
_cell.length_b   1.000
_cell.length_c   1.000
_cell.angle_alpha   90.00
_cell.angle_beta   90.00
_cell.angle_gamma   90.00
#
_symmetry.space_group_name_H-M   'P 1'
#
loop_
_entity.id
_entity.type
_entity.pdbx_description
1 polymer ?
#
loop_
_entity_poly.entity_id
_entity_poly.type
_entity_poly.pdbx_seq_one_letter_code
_entity_poly.pdbx_strand_id
1 'polypeptide(L)'
;MNLPYVIDSREHTLADVLNRLLRHDDVHALDVATAYFNIGRFDLLRKSLDRLDSFRLLLGAEPGSGDDIGLQVGCAKKLLVKP
;
A
#
# COMPACT_ATOMS: atom_id res chain seq x y z
N MET A 1 -21.85 -7.67 0.78
CA MET A 1 -21.09 -6.40 0.89
C MET A 1 -21.35 -5.56 -0.36
N ASN A 2 -21.53 -4.24 -0.25
CA ASN A 2 -21.65 -3.34 -1.41
C ASN A 2 -20.31 -2.63 -1.69
N LEU A 3 -19.66 -2.93 -2.82
CA LEU A 3 -18.48 -2.17 -3.28
C LEU A 3 -18.94 -0.85 -3.92
N PRO A 4 -18.18 0.25 -3.77
CA PRO A 4 -18.46 1.45 -4.52
C PRO A 4 -18.22 1.23 -6.02
N TYR A 5 -19.00 1.93 -6.84
CA TYR A 5 -18.84 1.88 -8.30
C TYR A 5 -17.54 2.54 -8.77
N VAL A 6 -17.08 3.60 -8.08
CA VAL A 6 -15.83 4.31 -8.38
C VAL A 6 -15.01 4.50 -7.11
N ILE A 7 -13.70 4.36 -7.22
CA ILE A 7 -12.73 4.67 -6.18
C ILE A 7 -11.80 5.75 -6.76
N ASP A 8 -12.01 7.00 -6.35
CA ASP A 8 -11.26 8.17 -6.82
C ASP A 8 -10.54 8.92 -5.69
N SER A 9 -10.54 8.37 -4.48
CA SER A 9 -9.99 8.98 -3.26
C SER A 9 -10.68 10.27 -2.81
N ARG A 10 -11.88 10.61 -3.32
CA ARG A 10 -12.71 11.71 -2.80
C ARG A 10 -13.62 11.22 -1.67
N GLU A 11 -14.47 10.25 -1.98
CA GLU A 11 -15.43 9.67 -1.02
C GLU A 11 -14.91 8.35 -0.45
N HIS A 12 -14.19 7.58 -1.26
CA HIS A 12 -13.63 6.29 -0.89
C HIS A 12 -12.18 6.19 -1.35
N THR A 13 -11.30 5.81 -0.44
CA THR A 13 -9.93 5.45 -0.78
C THR A 13 -9.85 3.95 -1.10
N LEU A 14 -8.89 3.57 -1.94
CA LEU A 14 -8.63 2.16 -2.22
C LEU A 14 -8.28 1.40 -0.94
N ALA A 15 -7.54 2.03 -0.02
CA ALA A 15 -7.17 1.43 1.26
C ALA A 15 -8.39 1.08 2.11
N ASP A 16 -9.39 1.98 2.19
CA ASP A 16 -10.61 1.74 2.96
C ASP A 16 -11.42 0.59 2.37
N VAL A 17 -11.56 0.57 1.04
CA VAL A 17 -12.30 -0.48 0.33
C VAL A 17 -11.62 -1.84 0.51
N LEU A 18 -10.30 -1.92 0.30
CA LEU A 18 -9.53 -3.13 0.50
C LEU A 18 -9.59 -3.60 1.95
N ASN A 19 -9.37 -2.72 2.92
CA ASN A 19 -9.47 -3.07 4.33
C ASN A 19 -10.87 -3.59 4.71
N ARG A 20 -11.93 -3.06 4.09
CA ARG A 20 -13.29 -3.58 4.30
C ARG A 20 -13.42 -4.99 3.72
N LEU A 21 -12.96 -5.21 2.49
CA LEU A 21 -13.02 -6.50 1.79
C LEU A 21 -12.24 -7.59 2.54
N LEU A 22 -11.00 -7.29 2.89
CA LEU A 22 -10.06 -8.22 3.51
C LEU A 22 -10.41 -8.57 4.98
N ARG A 23 -11.36 -7.86 5.60
CA ARG A 23 -11.87 -8.20 6.93
C ARG A 23 -12.97 -9.25 6.91
N HIS A 24 -13.49 -9.63 5.75
CA HIS A 24 -14.50 -10.67 5.65
C HIS A 24 -13.87 -12.03 5.93
N ASP A 25 -14.52 -12.87 6.74
CA ASP A 25 -13.93 -14.13 7.20
C ASP A 25 -13.68 -15.13 6.07
N ASP A 26 -14.41 -15.01 4.95
CA ASP A 26 -14.23 -15.85 3.75
C ASP A 26 -13.04 -15.45 2.86
N VAL A 27 -12.32 -14.36 3.20
CA VAL A 27 -11.21 -13.86 2.39
C VAL A 27 -9.88 -14.30 3.00
N HIS A 28 -9.26 -15.27 2.36
CA HIS A 28 -8.01 -15.89 2.84
C HIS A 28 -6.79 -15.54 1.98
N ALA A 29 -6.99 -15.04 0.76
CA ALA A 29 -5.91 -14.73 -0.16
C ALA A 29 -6.17 -13.45 -0.96
N LEU A 30 -5.09 -12.77 -1.34
CA LEU A 30 -5.12 -11.59 -2.20
C LEU A 30 -3.97 -11.63 -3.22
N ASP A 31 -4.32 -11.44 -4.49
CA ASP A 31 -3.37 -11.24 -5.58
C ASP A 31 -3.51 -9.83 -6.14
N VAL A 32 -2.39 -9.11 -6.26
CA VAL A 32 -2.34 -7.75 -6.83
C VAL A 32 -1.36 -7.72 -7.98
N ALA A 33 -1.81 -7.23 -9.14
CA ALA A 33 -0.94 -6.92 -10.28
C ALA A 33 -0.95 -5.40 -10.50
N THR A 34 0.22 -4.78 -10.40
CA THR A 34 0.37 -3.32 -10.54
C THR A 34 1.70 -2.97 -11.20
N ALA A 35 1.77 -1.84 -11.91
CA ALA A 35 3.02 -1.36 -12.46
C ALA A 35 4.01 -0.95 -11.35
N TYR A 36 3.51 -0.32 -10.28
CA TYR A 36 4.31 0.20 -9.18
C TYR A 36 3.60 -0.02 -7.84
N PHE A 37 4.39 -0.14 -6.76
CA PHE A 37 3.87 -0.26 -5.40
C PHE A 37 4.73 0.52 -4.42
N ASN A 38 4.10 1.42 -3.66
CA ASN A 38 4.77 2.19 -2.62
C ASN A 38 4.69 1.45 -1.29
N ILE A 39 5.85 1.15 -0.70
CA ILE A 39 5.93 0.36 0.52
C ILE A 39 5.36 1.08 1.75
N GLY A 40 5.42 2.42 1.80
CA GLY A 40 4.75 3.21 2.84
C GLY A 40 3.22 3.11 2.78
N ARG A 41 2.63 2.70 1.64
CA ARG A 41 1.19 2.42 1.54
C ARG A 41 0.83 1.04 2.08
N PHE A 42 1.79 0.12 2.21
CA PHE A 42 1.58 -1.18 2.86
C PHE A 42 1.08 -1.01 4.29
N ASP A 43 1.57 -0.01 5.02
CA ASP A 43 1.15 0.27 6.40
C ASP A 43 -0.36 0.50 6.55
N LEU A 44 -1.01 1.02 5.50
CA LEU A 44 -2.46 1.23 5.48
C LEU A 44 -3.25 -0.08 5.44
N LEU A 45 -2.64 -1.15 4.91
CA LEU A 45 -3.27 -2.45 4.72
C LEU A 45 -2.72 -3.53 5.66
N ARG A 46 -1.59 -3.27 6.33
CA ARG A 46 -0.81 -4.26 7.10
C ARG A 46 -1.66 -5.17 7.97
N LYS A 47 -2.54 -4.60 8.81
CA LYS A 47 -3.38 -5.40 9.73
C LYS A 47 -4.33 -6.35 9.00
N SER A 48 -4.81 -5.98 7.82
CA SER A 48 -5.71 -6.81 7.03
C SER A 48 -4.94 -7.86 6.22
N LEU A 49 -3.75 -7.50 5.72
CA LEU A 49 -2.85 -8.43 5.03
C LEU A 49 -2.27 -9.49 5.97
N ASP A 50 -1.96 -9.14 7.23
CA ASP A 50 -1.45 -10.07 8.26
C ASP A 50 -2.44 -11.21 8.58
N ARG A 51 -3.72 -11.06 8.20
CA ARG A 51 -4.76 -12.09 8.40
C ARG A 51 -4.90 -13.08 7.24
N LEU A 52 -4.29 -12.78 6.09
CA LEU A 52 -4.39 -13.63 4.91
C LEU A 52 -3.43 -14.81 5.05
N ASP A 53 -3.85 -15.96 4.55
CA ASP A 53 -3.00 -17.14 4.40
C ASP A 53 -1.99 -16.95 3.26
N SER A 54 -2.34 -16.13 2.26
CA SER A 54 -1.47 -15.85 1.11
C SER A 54 -1.67 -14.44 0.55
N PHE A 55 -0.55 -13.77 0.26
CA PHE A 55 -0.52 -12.50 -0.47
C PHE A 55 0.52 -12.56 -1.59
N ARG A 56 0.08 -12.28 -2.83
CA ARG A 56 0.99 -12.20 -3.99
C ARG A 56 0.91 -10.81 -4.61
N LEU A 57 2.07 -10.23 -4.87
CA LEU A 57 2.23 -8.94 -5.52
C LEU A 57 3.09 -9.10 -6.77
N LEU A 58 2.48 -8.90 -7.94
CA LEU A 58 3.18 -8.83 -9.22
C LEU A 58 3.45 -7.36 -9.56
N LEU A 59 4.73 -7.02 -9.68
CA LEU A 59 5.20 -5.69 -10.06
C LEU A 59 5.59 -5.68 -11.55
N GLY A 60 5.01 -4.75 -12.31
CA GLY A 60 5.27 -4.61 -13.74
C GLY A 60 6.59 -3.92 -14.06
N ALA A 61 7.11 -3.09 -13.15
CA ALA A 61 8.43 -2.49 -13.25
C ALA A 61 9.32 -2.97 -12.11
N GLU A 62 10.54 -3.39 -12.45
CA GLU A 62 11.57 -3.70 -11.45
C GLU A 62 12.01 -2.38 -10.78
N PRO A 63 11.89 -2.26 -9.44
CA PRO A 63 12.34 -1.05 -8.75
C PRO A 63 13.87 -0.98 -8.78
N GLY A 64 14.43 0.13 -9.27
CA GLY A 64 15.88 0.35 -9.35
C GLY A 64 16.46 1.07 -8.13
N SER A 65 15.61 1.71 -7.34
CA SER A 65 15.99 2.54 -6.19
C SER A 65 14.95 2.52 -5.07
N GLY A 66 15.33 3.02 -3.88
CA GLY A 66 14.39 3.19 -2.77
C GLY A 66 13.23 4.13 -3.10
N ASP A 67 13.48 5.17 -3.91
CA ASP A 67 12.45 6.13 -4.32
C ASP A 67 11.33 5.46 -5.13
N ASP A 68 11.66 4.43 -5.94
CA ASP A 68 10.69 3.70 -6.75
C ASP A 68 9.65 2.94 -5.91
N ILE A 69 10.01 2.60 -4.67
CA ILE A 69 9.12 1.98 -3.68
C ILE A 69 8.70 2.95 -2.58
N GLY A 70 8.97 4.24 -2.73
CA GLY A 70 8.59 5.28 -1.77
C GLY A 70 9.44 5.33 -0.49
N LEU A 71 10.62 4.71 -0.50
CA LEU A 71 11.62 4.84 0.56
C LEU A 71 12.57 6.00 0.26
N GLN A 72 12.30 7.15 0.86
CA GLN A 72 13.29 8.22 0.93
C GLN A 72 14.18 7.98 2.14
N VAL A 73 15.43 7.57 1.89
CA VAL A 73 16.45 7.50 2.96
C VAL A 73 16.71 8.94 3.39
N GLY A 74 16.17 9.32 4.54
CA GLY A 74 16.38 10.66 5.09
C GLY A 74 17.87 10.89 5.32
N CYS A 75 18.52 11.65 4.44
CA CYS A 75 19.73 12.37 4.80
C CYS A 75 19.37 13.19 6.04
N ALA A 76 19.97 12.87 7.19
CA ALA A 76 19.83 13.66 8.40
C ALA A 76 20.07 15.12 8.01
N LYS A 77 19.02 15.94 7.99
CA LYS A 77 19.14 17.37 7.73
C LYS A 77 20.11 17.90 8.80
N LYS A 78 21.36 18.17 8.40
CA LYS A 78 22.26 19.00 9.21
C LYS A 78 21.46 20.26 9.50
N LEU A 79 21.11 20.45 10.77
CA LEU A 79 20.66 21.72 11.30
C LEU A 79 21.76 22.72 10.97
N LEU A 80 21.60 23.43 9.85
CA LEU A 80 22.31 24.67 9.59
C LEU A 80 21.76 25.69 10.58
N VAL A 81 22.30 25.65 11.80
CA VAL A 81 22.29 26.80 12.69
C VAL A 81 23.11 27.86 11.99
N LYS A 82 22.44 28.84 11.37
CA LYS A 82 23.10 30.06 10.93
C LYS A 82 23.57 30.84 12.18
N PRO A 83 24.77 31.45 12.13
CA PRO A 83 25.34 32.20 13.25
C PRO A 83 24.51 33.44 13.60
#